data_AF-A0A7Y4ARB3-F1
#
_entry.id   AF-A0A7Y4ARB3-F1
#
_cell.length_a   1.000
_cell.length_b   1.000
_cell.length_c   1.000
_cell.angle_alpha   90.00
_cell.angle_beta   90.00
_cell.angle_gamma   90.00
#
_symmetry.space_group_name_H-M   'P 1'
#
loop_
_entity.id
_entity.type
_entity.pdbx_description
1 polymer ?
#
loop_
_entity_poly.entity_id
_entity_poly.type
_entity_poly.pdbx_seq_one_letter_code
_entity_poly.pdbx_strand_id
1 'polypeptide(L)'
;MIFTTTENIPNREIVEILGVVTGNVVQTKHVGRDIMAGFKSLVGGELKGYTEMLSEARDTAIQRLVYEATDLGADAVVGIRFSTSAIMDGSSEIMAFGTAVKLRT
;
A
#
# COMPACT_ATOMS: atom_id res chain seq x y z
N MET A 1 0.27 11.16 -10.93
CA MET A 1 -0.94 11.19 -10.10
C MET A 1 -0.55 11.59 -8.69
N ILE A 2 -1.26 12.53 -8.06
CA ILE A 2 -1.04 12.85 -6.64
C ILE A 2 -1.70 11.78 -5.80
N PHE A 3 -1.06 11.30 -4.74
CA PHE A 3 -1.73 10.43 -3.79
C PHE A 3 -1.30 10.77 -2.36
N THR A 4 -2.26 10.78 -1.44
CA THR A 4 -2.04 11.31 -0.08
C THR A 4 -2.94 10.61 0.94
N THR A 5 -2.49 10.62 2.19
CA THR A 5 -3.30 10.17 3.33
C THR A 5 -4.29 11.25 3.79
N THR A 6 -4.12 12.50 3.37
CA THR A 6 -5.06 13.59 3.67
C THR A 6 -6.31 13.49 2.81
N GLU A 7 -7.46 13.96 3.32
CA GLU A 7 -8.72 13.97 2.55
C GLU A 7 -8.75 15.08 1.49
N ASN A 8 -7.93 16.12 1.64
CA ASN A 8 -7.83 17.26 0.74
C ASN A 8 -6.38 17.49 0.30
N ILE A 9 -6.21 18.14 -0.86
CA ILE A 9 -4.91 18.53 -1.41
C ILE A 9 -4.81 20.06 -1.37
N PRO A 10 -3.82 20.65 -0.69
CA PRO A 10 -3.67 22.10 -0.63
C PRO A 10 -3.61 22.73 -2.03
N ASN A 11 -4.29 23.87 -2.19
CA ASN A 11 -4.36 24.62 -3.45
C ASN A 11 -4.94 23.84 -4.65
N ARG A 12 -5.68 22.75 -4.40
CA ARG A 12 -6.39 21.99 -5.43
C ARG A 12 -7.80 21.70 -4.97
N GLU A 13 -8.77 21.92 -5.85
CA GLU A 13 -10.19 21.64 -5.58
C GLU A 13 -10.57 20.29 -6.18
N ILE A 14 -11.18 19.42 -5.37
CA ILE A 14 -11.78 18.16 -5.83
C ILE A 14 -13.12 18.47 -6.48
N VAL A 15 -13.30 18.10 -7.74
CA VAL A 15 -14.52 18.39 -8.52
C VAL A 15 -15.40 17.16 -8.73
N GLU A 16 -14.85 15.96 -8.57
CA GLU A 16 -15.58 14.70 -8.75
C GLU A 16 -14.92 13.58 -7.93
N ILE A 17 -15.74 12.71 -7.35
CA ILE A 17 -15.31 11.44 -6.74
C ILE A 17 -15.59 10.33 -7.75
N LEU A 18 -14.55 9.59 -8.11
CA LEU A 18 -14.62 8.51 -9.12
C LEU A 18 -14.87 7.14 -8.47
N GLY A 19 -14.62 7.01 -7.17
CA GLY A 19 -14.89 5.80 -6.41
C GLY A 19 -13.79 5.44 -5.43
N VAL A 20 -14.01 4.37 -4.69
CA VAL A 20 -12.97 3.74 -3.86
C VAL A 20 -12.06 2.94 -4.76
N VAL A 21 -10.76 3.05 -4.53
CA VAL A 21 -9.71 2.28 -5.22
C VAL A 21 -8.86 1.54 -4.20
N THR A 22 -8.31 0.41 -4.64
CA THR A 22 -7.61 -0.55 -3.78
C THR A 22 -6.38 -1.12 -4.47
N GLY A 23 -5.43 -1.57 -3.67
CA GLY A 23 -4.32 -2.35 -4.16
C GLY A 23 -3.82 -3.24 -3.04
N ASN A 24 -3.74 -4.54 -3.29
CA ASN A 24 -3.33 -5.50 -2.29
C ASN A 24 -2.17 -6.37 -2.78
N VAL A 25 -1.42 -6.93 -1.84
CA VAL A 25 -0.38 -7.92 -2.08
C VAL A 25 -0.37 -8.92 -0.93
N VAL A 26 -0.19 -10.20 -1.24
CA VAL A 26 -0.08 -11.27 -0.25
C VAL A 26 1.37 -11.76 -0.23
N GLN A 27 1.98 -11.77 0.94
CA GLN A 27 3.34 -12.26 1.18
C GLN A 27 3.29 -13.58 1.96
N THR A 28 4.19 -14.53 1.66
CA THR A 28 4.26 -15.84 2.33
C THR A 28 5.54 -16.03 3.13
N LYS A 29 5.48 -16.89 4.16
CA LYS A 29 6.57 -17.28 5.07
C LYS A 29 7.76 -17.87 4.31
N HIS A 30 7.61 -18.33 3.07
CA HIS A 30 8.74 -18.83 2.29
C HIS A 30 9.71 -17.71 1.89
N VAL A 31 9.20 -16.49 1.63
CA VAL A 31 10.03 -15.28 1.51
C VAL A 31 10.72 -14.96 2.85
N GLY A 32 10.00 -15.14 3.97
CA GLY A 32 10.51 -14.93 5.33
C GLY A 32 11.50 -15.99 5.84
N ARG A 33 11.51 -17.21 5.30
CA ARG A 33 12.37 -18.31 5.77
C ARG A 33 13.84 -18.07 5.44
N ASP A 34 14.11 -17.56 4.24
CA ASP A 34 15.47 -17.21 3.80
C ASP A 34 15.99 -16.00 4.58
N ILE A 35 15.11 -15.03 4.86
CA ILE A 35 15.37 -13.90 5.76
C ILE A 35 15.75 -14.42 7.16
N MET A 36 14.93 -15.28 7.76
CA MET A 36 15.12 -15.79 9.12
C MET A 36 16.39 -16.66 9.27
N ALA A 37 16.84 -17.34 8.21
CA ALA A 37 18.09 -18.07 8.19
C ALA A 37 19.33 -17.16 8.33
N GLY A 38 19.25 -15.90 7.85
CA GLY A 38 20.29 -14.88 7.99
C GLY A 38 20.29 -14.11 9.33
N PHE A 39 19.20 -14.20 10.11
CA PHE A 39 18.98 -13.38 11.32
C PHE A 39 19.07 -14.15 12.65
N LYS A 40 19.65 -15.36 12.67
CA LYS A 40 19.76 -16.23 13.86
C LYS A 40 20.40 -15.59 15.12
N SER A 41 20.90 -14.36 15.07
CA SER A 41 21.58 -13.69 16.21
C SER A 41 20.94 -12.39 16.72
N LEU A 42 19.83 -11.88 16.18
CA LEU A 42 19.29 -10.59 16.63
C LEU A 42 18.25 -10.74 17.74
N VAL A 43 18.71 -10.72 18.99
CA VAL A 43 17.85 -10.53 20.16
C VAL A 43 17.60 -9.03 20.34
N GLY A 44 16.34 -8.60 20.18
CA GLY A 44 15.85 -7.27 20.55
C GLY A 44 15.97 -6.15 19.49
N GLY A 45 16.38 -6.47 18.26
CA GLY A 45 16.53 -5.51 17.17
C GLY A 45 15.46 -5.63 16.07
N GLU A 46 15.44 -4.67 15.16
CA GLU A 46 14.60 -4.70 13.96
C GLU A 46 14.95 -5.89 13.05
N LEU A 47 13.92 -6.60 12.59
CA LEU A 47 14.07 -7.66 11.61
C LEU A 47 14.18 -7.07 10.19
N LYS A 48 15.36 -6.55 9.83
CA LYS A 48 15.58 -5.78 8.59
C LYS A 48 15.01 -6.42 7.32
N GLY A 49 15.21 -7.72 7.11
CA GLY A 49 14.67 -8.38 5.91
C GLY A 49 13.14 -8.42 5.90
N TYR A 50 12.49 -8.54 7.07
CA TYR A 50 11.03 -8.41 7.16
C TYR A 50 10.58 -6.95 6.94
N THR A 51 11.33 -5.96 7.43
CA THR A 51 11.05 -4.55 7.14
C THR A 51 11.15 -4.26 5.64
N GLU A 52 12.21 -4.72 4.98
CA GLU A 52 12.42 -4.57 3.54
C GLU A 52 11.26 -5.23 2.76
N MET A 53 10.92 -6.49 3.09
CA MET A 53 9.79 -7.20 2.48
C MET A 53 8.45 -6.44 2.66
N LEU A 54 8.18 -5.90 3.85
CA LEU A 54 6.98 -5.11 4.11
C LEU A 54 6.99 -3.78 3.35
N SER A 55 8.15 -3.18 3.13
CA SER A 55 8.29 -1.96 2.31
C SER A 55 7.96 -2.25 0.86
N GLU A 56 8.55 -3.27 0.26
CA GLU A 56 8.29 -3.68 -1.13
C GLU A 56 6.83 -4.04 -1.35
N ALA A 57 6.24 -4.74 -0.39
CA ALA A 57 4.82 -5.08 -0.40
C ALA A 57 3.93 -3.82 -0.38
N ARG A 58 4.27 -2.83 0.44
CA ARG A 58 3.54 -1.55 0.49
C ARG A 58 3.63 -0.79 -0.82
N ASP A 59 4.82 -0.74 -1.41
CA ASP A 59 5.04 -0.05 -2.70
C ASP A 59 4.23 -0.73 -3.82
N THR A 60 4.22 -2.06 -3.85
CA THR A 60 3.39 -2.84 -4.78
C THR A 60 1.90 -2.56 -4.59
N ALA A 61 1.42 -2.51 -3.33
CA ALA A 61 0.03 -2.21 -3.02
C ALA A 61 -0.36 -0.78 -3.47
N ILE A 62 0.49 0.22 -3.23
CA ILE A 62 0.28 1.59 -3.75
C ILE A 62 0.24 1.61 -5.26
N GLN A 63 1.19 0.95 -5.94
CA GLN A 63 1.23 0.92 -7.40
C GLN A 63 -0.06 0.38 -8.00
N ARG A 64 -0.58 -0.73 -7.45
CA ARG A 64 -1.86 -1.32 -7.88
C ARG A 64 -3.04 -0.38 -7.66
N LEU A 65 -3.10 0.29 -6.50
CA LEU A 65 -4.11 1.31 -6.21
C LEU A 65 -4.04 2.50 -7.19
N VAL A 66 -2.84 2.95 -7.54
CA VAL A 66 -2.63 4.03 -8.51
C VAL A 66 -3.02 3.60 -9.92
N TYR A 67 -2.76 2.35 -10.30
CA TYR A 67 -3.20 1.82 -11.59
C TYR A 67 -4.72 1.77 -11.68
N GLU A 68 -5.41 1.24 -10.66
CA GLU A 68 -6.88 1.25 -10.62
C GLU A 68 -7.44 2.68 -10.71
N ALA A 69 -6.87 3.63 -9.98
CA ALA A 69 -7.26 5.04 -10.07
C ALA A 69 -6.99 5.65 -11.46
N THR A 70 -5.92 5.24 -12.13
CA THR A 70 -5.57 5.71 -13.47
C THR A 70 -6.57 5.19 -14.50
N ASP A 71 -7.02 3.95 -14.37
CA ASP A 71 -8.04 3.35 -15.24
C ASP A 71 -9.40 4.04 -15.09
N LEU A 72 -9.70 4.57 -13.90
CA LEU A 72 -10.87 5.44 -13.67
C LEU A 72 -10.68 6.87 -14.20
N GLY A 73 -9.50 7.23 -14.69
CA GLY A 73 -9.17 8.57 -15.16
C GLY A 73 -8.97 9.59 -14.04
N ALA A 74 -8.59 9.16 -12.84
CA ALA A 74 -8.36 10.04 -11.70
C ALA A 74 -7.13 10.94 -11.89
N ASP A 75 -7.16 12.13 -11.27
CA ASP A 75 -5.99 13.00 -11.17
C ASP A 75 -5.24 12.77 -9.85
N ALA A 76 -5.97 12.30 -8.83
CA ALA A 76 -5.42 11.99 -7.52
C ALA A 76 -6.16 10.86 -6.78
N VAL A 77 -5.49 10.33 -5.74
CA VAL A 77 -6.11 9.47 -4.71
C VAL A 77 -5.92 10.11 -3.33
N VAL A 78 -7.02 10.38 -2.63
CA VAL A 78 -7.01 11.00 -1.30
C VAL A 78 -7.42 10.00 -0.23
N GLY A 79 -7.16 10.35 1.04
CA GLY A 79 -7.59 9.54 2.18
C GLY A 79 -6.97 8.15 2.23
N ILE A 80 -5.76 7.97 1.69
CA ILE A 80 -5.11 6.65 1.65
C ILE A 80 -4.93 6.09 3.07
N ARG A 81 -5.28 4.81 3.23
CA ARG A 81 -5.04 4.01 4.42
C ARG A 81 -4.41 2.68 4.02
N PHE A 82 -3.74 2.08 4.99
CA PHE A 82 -3.18 0.73 4.88
C PHE A 82 -3.84 -0.18 5.91
N SER A 83 -4.15 -1.39 5.48
CA SER A 83 -4.57 -2.48 6.34
C SER A 83 -3.64 -3.68 6.14
N THR A 84 -3.44 -4.45 7.20
CA THR A 84 -2.70 -5.71 7.14
C THR A 84 -3.54 -6.80 7.77
N SER A 85 -3.66 -7.95 7.11
CA SER A 85 -4.46 -9.08 7.60
C SER A 85 -3.67 -10.37 7.46
N ALA A 86 -3.86 -11.31 8.40
CA ALA A 86 -3.37 -12.67 8.22
C ALA A 86 -4.38 -13.44 7.37
N ILE A 87 -3.94 -14.01 6.24
CA ILE A 87 -4.81 -14.72 5.30
C ILE A 87 -4.85 -16.22 5.59
N MET A 88 -3.68 -16.82 5.81
CA MET A 88 -3.50 -18.21 6.23
C MET A 88 -2.28 -18.31 7.13
N ASP A 89 -2.12 -19.44 7.83
CA ASP A 89 -0.89 -19.67 8.59
C ASP A 89 0.29 -19.68 7.64
N GLY A 90 1.11 -18.63 7.68
CA GLY A 90 2.09 -18.46 6.63
C GLY A 90 2.08 -17.15 5.91
N SER A 91 1.00 -16.38 5.94
CA SER A 91 0.90 -15.27 5.00
C SER A 91 0.16 -14.07 5.57
N SER A 92 0.60 -12.90 5.14
CA SER A 92 -0.06 -11.64 5.42
C SER A 92 -0.37 -10.91 4.13
N GLU A 93 -1.54 -10.30 4.08
CA GLU A 93 -1.88 -9.29 3.09
C GLU A 93 -1.45 -7.90 3.58
N ILE A 94 -0.97 -7.08 2.66
CA ILE A 94 -0.99 -5.62 2.79
C ILE A 94 -1.97 -5.09 1.76
N MET A 95 -2.93 -4.31 2.22
CA MET A 95 -3.92 -3.62 1.38
C MET A 95 -3.76 -2.11 1.56
N ALA A 96 -3.62 -1.38 0.45
CA ALA A 96 -3.80 0.05 0.36
C ALA A 96 -5.21 0.34 -0.18
N PHE A 97 -5.89 1.33 0.36
CA PHE A 97 -7.18 1.79 -0.16
C PHE A 97 -7.34 3.29 0.04
N GLY A 98 -8.14 3.93 -0.83
CA GLY A 98 -8.41 5.36 -0.79
C GLY A 98 -9.51 5.75 -1.77
N THR A 99 -9.66 7.06 -2.00
CA THR A 99 -10.71 7.60 -2.88
C THR A 99 -10.08 8.24 -4.11
N ALA A 100 -10.40 7.73 -5.29
CA ALA A 100 -10.00 8.31 -6.57
C ALA A 100 -10.83 9.56 -6.88
N VAL A 101 -10.19 10.65 -7.30
CA VAL A 101 -10.84 11.95 -7.52
C VAL A 101 -10.32 12.67 -8.76
N LYS A 102 -11.19 13.52 -9.34
CA LYS A 102 -10.81 14.55 -10.32
C LYS A 102 -10.50 15.86 -9.61
N LEU A 103 -9.48 16.56 -10.09
CA LEU A 103 -9.11 17.89 -9.62
C LEU A 103 -9.48 18.94 -10.67
N ARG A 104 -9.84 20.14 -10.22
CA ARG A 104 -9.95 21.29 -11.12
C ARG A 104 -8.59 21.54 -11.78
N THR A 105 -8.58 21.60 -13.11
CA THR A 105 -7.42 21.95 -13.95
C THR A 105 -6.99 23.39 -13.72
#